data_AF-A0A6G6AK56-F1
#
_entry.id   AF-A0A6G6AK56-F1
#
_cell.length_a   1.000
_cell.length_b   1.000
_cell.length_c   1.000
_cell.angle_alpha   90.00
_cell.angle_beta   90.00
_cell.angle_gamma   90.00
#
_symmetry.space_group_name_H-M   'P 1'
#
loop_
_entity.id
_entity.type
_entity.pdbx_description
1 polymer ?
#
loop_
_entity_poly.entity_id
_entity_poly.type
_entity_poly.pdbx_seq_one_letter_code
_entity_poly.pdbx_strand_id
1 'polypeptide(L)'
;MLFVQSLLLDMENELSWSLGEPYYVNIFTHILIMMYRNTHGNALSREEDQTRQYDENIFNVASQMIHKIEQRIAHTLPDDEVWFIYQYIISSGVAIDGQKDVSIISHMQASNEARLITWRLITVFSDIVDCDFSEDSALYDGLLVHIKPLINRLNYRIHIRNPLLEDIKAELASNNRHKWRKSR
;
A
#
# COMPACT_ATOMS: atom_id res chain seq x y z
N MET A 1 7.66 12.90 -17.53
CA MET A 1 8.13 11.65 -16.88
C MET A 1 9.20 11.94 -15.83
N LEU A 2 10.36 12.52 -16.17
CA LEU A 2 11.45 12.81 -15.20
C LEU A 2 10.99 13.55 -13.92
N PHE A 3 10.09 14.53 -14.06
CA PHE A 3 9.53 15.27 -12.93
C PHE A 3 8.77 14.38 -11.92
N VAL A 4 7.93 13.46 -12.39
CA VAL A 4 7.17 12.58 -11.48
C VAL A 4 8.11 11.57 -10.83
N GLN A 5 9.15 11.12 -11.55
CA GLN A 5 10.18 10.25 -10.97
C GLN A 5 10.94 10.96 -9.85
N SER A 6 11.31 12.23 -10.03
CA SER A 6 11.96 13.00 -8.95
C SER A 6 11.04 13.24 -7.77
N LEU A 7 9.73 13.46 -7.98
CA LEU A 7 8.77 13.58 -6.87
C LEU A 7 8.70 12.32 -6.02
N LEU A 8 8.64 11.15 -6.66
CA LEU A 8 8.60 9.87 -5.95
C LEU A 8 9.92 9.60 -5.23
N LEU A 9 11.06 9.92 -5.85
CA LEU A 9 12.36 9.78 -5.20
C LEU A 9 12.50 10.68 -3.96
N ASP A 10 12.05 11.94 -4.04
CA ASP A 10 12.04 12.85 -2.91
C ASP A 10 11.18 12.29 -1.75
N MET A 11 9.99 11.78 -2.08
CA MET A 11 9.09 11.14 -1.11
C MET A 11 9.72 9.90 -0.46
N GLU A 12 10.37 9.04 -1.24
CA GLU A 12 11.09 7.86 -0.75
C GLU A 12 12.21 8.23 0.23
N ASN A 13 12.95 9.30 -0.09
CA ASN A 13 14.02 9.81 0.78
C ASN A 13 13.48 10.42 2.08
N GLU A 14 12.45 11.26 2.00
CA GLU A 14 11.87 11.95 3.16
C GLU A 14 11.20 10.97 4.13
N LEU A 15 10.49 9.97 3.58
CA LEU A 15 9.87 8.92 4.39
C LEU A 15 10.85 7.81 4.78
N SER A 16 12.05 7.79 4.18
CA SER A 16 12.98 6.66 4.27
C SER A 16 12.31 5.34 3.88
N TRP A 17 11.48 5.32 2.83
CA TRP A 17 10.74 4.15 2.35
C TRP A 17 11.08 3.89 0.89
N SER A 18 11.10 2.62 0.47
CA SER A 18 11.15 2.28 -0.95
C SER A 18 9.83 1.67 -1.38
N LEU A 19 9.33 2.08 -2.54
CA LEU A 19 8.13 1.54 -3.14
C LEU A 19 8.48 0.30 -3.95
N GLY A 20 7.77 -0.80 -3.69
CA GLY A 20 7.79 -1.94 -4.61
C GLY A 20 7.27 -1.52 -6.00
N GLU A 21 7.79 -2.15 -7.05
CA GLU A 21 7.51 -1.77 -8.46
C GLU A 21 6.01 -1.61 -8.79
N PRO A 22 5.09 -2.51 -8.36
CA PRO A 22 3.67 -2.35 -8.65
C PRO A 22 3.07 -1.09 -8.01
N TYR A 23 3.58 -0.69 -6.84
CA TYR A 23 3.14 0.50 -6.12
C TYR A 23 3.70 1.76 -6.77
N TYR A 24 4.98 1.74 -7.15
CA TYR A 24 5.62 2.83 -7.87
C TYR A 24 4.85 3.15 -9.15
N VAL A 25 4.59 2.14 -9.99
CA VAL A 25 3.85 2.31 -11.25
C VAL A 25 2.45 2.85 -10.99
N ASN A 26 1.79 2.40 -9.92
CA ASN A 26 0.44 2.84 -9.57
C ASN A 26 0.41 4.33 -9.18
N ILE A 27 1.23 4.76 -8.20
CA ILE A 27 1.29 6.18 -7.79
C ILE A 27 1.73 7.05 -8.97
N PHE A 28 2.77 6.63 -9.70
CA PHE A 28 3.26 7.35 -10.87
C PHE A 28 2.16 7.60 -11.90
N THR A 29 1.39 6.55 -12.23
CA THR A 29 0.28 6.63 -13.18
C THR A 29 -0.83 7.55 -12.67
N HIS A 30 -1.17 7.46 -11.38
CA HIS A 30 -2.17 8.32 -10.77
C HIS A 30 -1.78 9.79 -10.77
N ILE A 31 -0.53 10.13 -10.48
CA ILE A 31 -0.02 11.51 -10.59
C ILE A 31 -0.18 12.04 -12.01
N LEU A 32 0.21 11.25 -13.02
CA LEU A 32 0.07 11.67 -14.43
C LEU A 32 -1.39 11.90 -14.83
N ILE A 33 -2.29 11.01 -14.42
CA ILE A 33 -3.73 11.13 -14.69
C ILE A 33 -4.28 12.37 -13.97
N MET A 34 -3.92 12.60 -12.72
CA MET A 34 -4.34 13.76 -11.93
C MET A 34 -3.90 15.08 -12.58
N MET A 35 -2.64 15.18 -12.97
CA MET A 35 -2.10 16.36 -13.69
C MET A 35 -2.86 16.59 -15.00
N TYR A 36 -3.09 15.53 -15.78
CA TYR A 36 -3.84 15.62 -17.03
C TYR A 36 -5.28 16.11 -16.79
N ARG A 37 -5.97 15.56 -15.80
CA ARG A 37 -7.38 15.90 -15.53
C ARG A 37 -7.57 17.33 -15.05
N ASN A 38 -6.71 17.81 -14.15
CA ASN A 38 -6.81 19.17 -13.61
C ASN A 38 -6.51 20.23 -14.68
N THR A 39 -5.55 19.98 -15.58
CA THR A 39 -5.29 20.88 -16.73
C THR A 39 -6.45 20.95 -17.74
N HIS A 40 -7.42 20.03 -17.66
CA HIS A 40 -8.60 19.97 -18.53
C HIS A 40 -9.92 20.27 -17.77
N GLY A 41 -9.84 20.79 -16.53
CA GLY A 41 -11.02 21.19 -15.76
C GLY A 41 -11.84 20.04 -15.14
N ASN A 42 -11.28 18.83 -15.07
CA ASN A 42 -11.96 17.62 -14.57
C ASN A 42 -11.46 17.21 -13.16
N ALA A 43 -11.43 18.16 -12.23
CA ALA A 43 -11.04 17.92 -10.84
C ALA A 43 -11.94 16.87 -10.15
N LEU A 44 -11.36 16.03 -9.28
CA LEU A 44 -12.18 15.21 -8.37
C LEU A 44 -12.66 16.06 -7.22
N SER A 45 -13.90 15.83 -6.81
CA SER A 45 -14.37 16.20 -5.48
C SER A 45 -14.39 14.95 -4.62
N ARG A 46 -13.89 15.07 -3.39
CA ARG A 46 -14.00 14.04 -2.39
C ARG A 46 -15.33 14.21 -1.64
N GLU A 47 -16.06 13.10 -1.45
CA GLU A 47 -17.10 13.04 -0.42
C GLU A 47 -16.39 13.01 0.94
N GLU A 48 -16.57 14.07 1.72
CA GLU A 48 -15.93 14.29 3.00
C GLU A 48 -16.07 13.08 3.93
N ASP A 49 -14.93 12.60 4.46
CA ASP A 49 -14.91 11.71 5.62
C ASP A 49 -14.07 12.41 6.69
N GLN A 50 -14.73 13.27 7.45
CA GLN A 50 -14.15 14.34 8.30
C GLN A 50 -13.47 13.85 9.60
N THR A 51 -13.27 12.54 9.82
CA THR A 51 -12.90 12.04 11.17
C THR A 51 -11.85 10.93 11.19
N ARG A 52 -10.92 10.88 10.22
CA ARG A 52 -9.85 9.88 10.24
C ARG A 52 -8.57 10.44 10.87
N GLN A 53 -8.07 9.76 11.89
CA GLN A 53 -6.70 9.91 12.35
C GLN A 53 -5.76 9.59 11.16
N TYR A 54 -4.86 10.51 10.84
CA TYR A 54 -3.88 10.38 9.77
C TYR A 54 -2.48 10.61 10.30
N ASP A 55 -1.49 10.17 9.52
CA ASP A 55 -0.08 10.42 9.80
C ASP A 55 0.29 11.81 9.29
N GLU A 56 0.60 12.73 10.20
CA GLU A 56 0.97 14.11 9.86
C GLU A 56 2.24 14.19 9.00
N ASN A 57 3.22 13.30 9.23
CA ASN A 57 4.46 13.28 8.45
C ASN A 57 4.15 12.89 7.01
N ILE A 58 3.43 11.78 6.79
CA ILE A 58 3.05 11.34 5.43
C ILE A 58 2.16 12.38 4.75
N PHE A 59 1.23 12.98 5.50
CA PHE A 59 0.37 14.02 4.96
C PHE A 59 1.16 15.24 4.52
N ASN A 60 2.13 15.68 5.31
CA ASN A 60 3.03 16.76 4.95
C ASN A 60 3.85 16.45 3.69
N VAL A 61 4.36 15.22 3.54
CA VAL A 61 5.03 14.79 2.30
C VAL A 61 4.07 14.87 1.10
N ALA A 62 2.84 14.38 1.26
CA ALA A 62 1.82 14.47 0.21
C ALA A 62 1.50 15.93 -0.17
N SER A 63 1.38 16.83 0.81
CA SER A 63 1.17 18.27 0.57
C SER A 63 2.32 18.89 -0.21
N GLN A 64 3.57 18.58 0.16
CA GLN A 64 4.74 19.06 -0.57
C GLN A 64 4.78 18.57 -2.01
N MET A 65 4.41 17.31 -2.24
CA MET A 65 4.30 16.76 -3.60
C MET A 65 3.27 17.53 -4.44
N ILE A 66 2.08 17.78 -3.89
CA ILE A 66 1.04 18.57 -4.57
C ILE A 66 1.54 19.98 -4.87
N HIS A 67 2.18 20.65 -3.92
CA HIS A 67 2.72 22.00 -4.13
C HIS A 67 3.74 22.06 -5.28
N LYS A 68 4.66 21.09 -5.35
CA LYS A 68 5.60 20.97 -6.47
C LYS A 68 4.88 20.72 -7.80
N ILE A 69 3.79 19.96 -7.79
CA ILE A 69 2.97 19.71 -8.98
C ILE A 69 2.29 20.99 -9.45
N GLU A 70 1.66 21.75 -8.55
CA GLU A 70 1.00 23.03 -8.86
C GLU A 70 1.96 24.01 -9.55
N GLN A 71 3.17 24.17 -8.99
CA GLN A 71 4.23 24.99 -9.58
C GLN A 71 4.59 24.51 -10.99
N ARG A 72 4.64 23.20 -11.21
CA ARG A 72 5.03 22.59 -12.48
C ARG A 72 3.97 22.76 -13.58
N ILE A 73 2.69 22.75 -13.22
CA ILE A 73 1.56 22.89 -14.15
C ILE A 73 1.01 24.32 -14.22
N ALA A 74 1.51 25.23 -13.38
CA ALA A 74 1.04 26.61 -13.25
C ALA A 74 -0.49 26.70 -12.99
N HIS A 75 -1.00 25.79 -12.17
CA HIS A 75 -2.41 25.67 -11.85
C HIS A 75 -2.58 25.22 -10.39
N THR A 76 -3.53 25.82 -9.69
CA THR A 76 -3.90 25.44 -8.32
C THR A 76 -4.67 24.14 -8.35
N LEU A 77 -4.31 23.20 -7.46
CA LEU A 77 -5.02 21.95 -7.31
C LEU A 77 -6.00 22.03 -6.14
N PRO A 78 -7.12 21.29 -6.17
CA PRO A 78 -7.99 21.15 -5.00
C PRO A 78 -7.25 20.51 -3.82
N ASP A 79 -7.60 20.93 -2.60
CA ASP A 79 -7.05 20.35 -1.37
C ASP A 79 -7.27 18.82 -1.27
N ASP A 80 -8.33 18.32 -1.92
CA ASP A 80 -8.64 16.90 -2.03
C ASP A 80 -7.52 16.08 -2.69
N GLU A 81 -6.71 16.68 -3.57
CA GLU A 81 -5.61 15.99 -4.25
C GLU A 81 -4.49 15.60 -3.28
N VAL A 82 -4.28 16.37 -2.21
CA VAL A 82 -3.36 16.00 -1.12
C VAL A 82 -3.80 14.69 -0.48
N TRP A 83 -5.11 14.57 -0.22
CA TRP A 83 -5.68 13.36 0.36
C TRP A 83 -5.60 12.16 -0.56
N PHE A 84 -5.78 12.33 -1.87
CA PHE A 84 -5.59 11.24 -2.82
C PHE A 84 -4.14 10.75 -2.80
N ILE A 85 -3.15 11.65 -2.89
CA ILE A 85 -1.74 11.26 -2.82
C ILE A 85 -1.42 10.58 -1.49
N TYR A 86 -1.89 11.12 -0.37
CA TYR A 86 -1.74 10.50 0.95
C TYR A 86 -2.28 9.06 0.96
N GLN A 87 -3.50 8.84 0.46
CA GLN A 87 -4.13 7.51 0.39
C GLN A 87 -3.29 6.52 -0.42
N TYR A 88 -2.74 6.96 -1.55
CA TYR A 88 -1.85 6.14 -2.37
C TYR A 88 -0.55 5.77 -1.63
N ILE A 89 0.05 6.70 -0.89
CA ILE A 89 1.26 6.45 -0.10
C ILE A 89 0.99 5.40 0.99
N ILE A 90 -0.05 5.59 1.82
CA ILE A 90 -0.36 4.64 2.91
C ILE A 90 -0.90 3.29 2.43
N SER A 91 -1.34 3.22 1.16
CA SER A 91 -1.81 1.99 0.50
C SER A 91 -0.70 1.25 -0.23
N SER A 92 0.50 1.81 -0.27
CA SER A 92 1.66 1.21 -0.90
C SER A 92 2.39 0.29 0.05
N GLY A 93 2.85 -0.85 -0.48
CA GLY A 93 3.72 -1.74 0.27
C GLY A 93 5.12 -1.14 0.37
N VAL A 94 5.67 -1.16 1.57
CA VAL A 94 7.07 -0.80 1.81
C VAL A 94 7.94 -1.97 1.36
N ALA A 95 8.87 -1.72 0.44
CA ALA A 95 9.96 -2.63 0.18
C ALA A 95 10.91 -2.56 1.39
N ILE A 96 10.86 -3.59 2.22
CA ILE A 96 11.80 -3.77 3.31
C ILE A 96 13.11 -4.24 2.67
N ASP A 97 14.02 -3.30 2.40
CA ASP A 97 15.42 -3.67 2.24
C ASP A 97 15.89 -4.22 3.59
N GLY A 98 16.61 -5.35 3.57
CA GLY A 98 16.89 -6.23 4.71
C GLY A 98 17.68 -5.61 5.88
N GLN A 99 17.87 -4.29 5.88
CA GLN A 99 18.51 -3.50 6.94
C GLN A 99 17.52 -2.77 7.85
N LYS A 100 16.21 -2.71 7.52
CA LYS A 100 15.21 -2.03 8.35
C LYS A 100 14.42 -3.03 9.20
N ASP A 101 14.33 -2.73 10.49
CA ASP A 101 13.59 -3.54 11.45
C ASP A 101 12.09 -3.52 11.11
N VAL A 102 11.59 -4.68 10.66
CA VAL A 102 10.20 -4.89 10.23
C VAL A 102 9.23 -4.57 11.35
N SER A 103 9.62 -4.82 12.60
CA SER A 103 8.79 -4.56 13.78
C SER A 103 8.49 -3.06 13.96
N ILE A 104 9.46 -2.19 13.68
CA ILE A 104 9.28 -0.74 13.80
C ILE A 104 8.29 -0.24 12.74
N ILE A 105 8.39 -0.76 11.52
CA ILE A 105 7.50 -0.42 10.40
C ILE A 105 6.09 -1.00 10.60
N SER A 106 5.98 -2.24 11.11
CA SER A 106 4.71 -2.92 11.34
C SER A 106 3.90 -2.23 12.45
N HIS A 107 4.56 -1.78 13.52
CA HIS A 107 3.90 -1.22 14.69
C HIS A 107 3.62 0.27 14.60
N MET A 108 4.40 1.03 13.80
CA MET A 108 4.08 2.42 13.47
C MET A 108 2.74 2.47 12.72
N GLN A 109 1.67 2.67 13.50
CA GLN A 109 0.33 3.01 13.04
C GLN A 109 -0.46 1.90 12.32
N ALA A 110 -0.19 0.62 12.58
CA ALA A 110 -1.17 -0.40 12.21
C ALA A 110 -2.50 -0.17 12.94
N SER A 111 -3.61 -0.13 12.20
CA SER A 111 -4.94 -0.04 12.79
C SER A 111 -5.23 -1.30 13.62
N ASN A 112 -6.09 -1.17 14.63
CA ASN A 112 -6.55 -2.33 15.41
C ASN A 112 -7.18 -3.40 14.51
N GLU A 113 -7.81 -2.97 13.42
CA GLU A 113 -8.34 -3.84 12.38
C GLU A 113 -7.24 -4.64 11.67
N ALA A 114 -6.15 -3.99 11.23
CA ALA A 114 -5.03 -4.68 10.57
C ALA A 114 -4.37 -5.71 11.50
N ARG A 115 -4.20 -5.37 12.77
CA ARG A 115 -3.66 -6.29 13.80
C ARG A 115 -4.57 -7.49 13.99
N LEU A 116 -5.88 -7.25 14.14
CA LEU A 116 -6.86 -8.31 14.32
C LEU A 116 -6.93 -9.26 13.11
N ILE A 117 -6.93 -8.71 11.89
CA ILE A 117 -6.96 -9.51 10.66
C ILE A 117 -5.67 -10.33 10.53
N THR A 118 -4.52 -9.75 10.82
CA THR A 118 -3.23 -10.45 10.77
C THR A 118 -3.20 -11.62 11.75
N TRP A 119 -3.60 -11.38 13.00
CA TRP A 119 -3.68 -12.45 14.00
C TRP A 119 -4.65 -13.56 13.57
N ARG A 120 -5.85 -13.22 13.09
CA ARG A 120 -6.83 -14.21 12.61
C ARG A 120 -6.30 -15.03 11.45
N LEU A 121 -5.57 -14.41 10.52
CA LEU A 121 -4.98 -15.11 9.37
C LEU A 121 -3.97 -16.16 9.84
N ILE A 122 -3.11 -15.80 10.79
CA ILE A 122 -2.12 -16.73 11.38
C ILE A 122 -2.83 -17.87 12.10
N THR A 123 -3.80 -17.57 12.97
CA THR A 123 -4.54 -18.60 13.72
C THR A 123 -5.22 -19.60 12.79
N VAL A 124 -5.96 -19.12 11.77
CA VAL A 124 -6.63 -20.00 10.81
C VAL A 124 -5.63 -20.83 10.01
N PHE A 125 -4.49 -20.25 9.63
CA PHE A 125 -3.47 -20.99 8.90
C PHE A 125 -2.82 -22.07 9.77
N SER A 126 -2.51 -21.76 11.03
CA SER A 126 -2.00 -22.72 12.02
C SER A 126 -2.89 -23.95 12.13
N ASP A 127 -4.21 -23.74 12.23
CA ASP A 127 -5.21 -24.83 12.30
C ASP A 127 -5.22 -25.69 11.02
N ILE A 128 -5.05 -25.08 9.84
CA ILE A 128 -5.05 -25.80 8.55
C ILE A 128 -3.83 -26.71 8.40
N VAL A 129 -2.68 -26.29 8.93
CA VAL A 129 -1.41 -27.01 8.76
C VAL A 129 -0.99 -27.82 9.99
N ASP A 130 -1.78 -27.80 11.06
CA ASP A 130 -1.52 -28.47 12.34
C ASP A 130 -0.15 -28.07 12.94
N CYS A 131 0.14 -26.76 12.92
CA CYS A 131 1.38 -26.18 13.43
C CYS A 131 1.10 -24.80 14.03
N ASP A 132 1.52 -24.57 15.28
CA ASP A 132 1.27 -23.31 15.98
C ASP A 132 2.31 -22.24 15.62
N PHE A 133 1.85 -21.16 14.99
CA PHE A 133 2.63 -19.96 14.67
C PHE A 133 2.29 -18.75 15.54
N SER A 134 1.50 -18.91 16.61
CA SER A 134 1.01 -17.79 17.42
C SER A 134 2.11 -16.98 18.11
N GLU A 135 3.25 -17.61 18.38
CA GLU A 135 4.44 -16.97 18.99
C GLU A 135 5.47 -16.49 17.95
N ASP A 136 5.23 -16.68 16.64
CA ASP A 136 6.13 -16.23 15.59
C ASP A 136 5.93 -14.74 15.30
N SER A 137 6.65 -13.90 16.05
CA SER A 137 6.59 -12.44 15.88
C SER A 137 7.11 -11.98 14.52
N ALA A 138 8.07 -12.69 13.92
CA ALA A 138 8.60 -12.34 12.61
C ALA A 138 7.57 -12.57 11.51
N LEU A 139 6.83 -13.69 11.56
CA LEU A 139 5.69 -13.94 10.69
C LEU A 139 4.60 -12.88 10.88
N TYR A 140 4.26 -12.58 12.13
CA TYR A 140 3.26 -11.56 12.45
C TYR A 140 3.63 -10.19 11.89
N ASP A 141 4.84 -9.71 12.17
CA ASP A 141 5.31 -8.41 11.70
C ASP A 141 5.42 -8.34 10.18
N GLY A 142 5.94 -9.40 9.56
CA GLY A 142 6.03 -9.50 8.10
C GLY A 142 4.65 -9.45 7.43
N LEU A 143 3.67 -10.18 7.96
CA LEU A 143 2.30 -10.13 7.45
C LEU A 143 1.65 -8.77 7.71
N LEU A 144 1.84 -8.18 8.88
CA LEU A 144 1.22 -6.91 9.25
C LEU A 144 1.62 -5.77 8.31
N VAL A 145 2.89 -5.73 7.88
CA VAL A 145 3.39 -4.76 6.88
C VAL A 145 2.68 -4.88 5.53
N HIS A 146 2.13 -6.06 5.19
CA HIS A 146 1.38 -6.27 3.95
C HIS A 146 -0.13 -6.09 4.13
N ILE A 147 -0.69 -6.52 5.26
CA ILE A 147 -2.12 -6.46 5.57
C ILE A 147 -2.59 -5.01 5.74
N LYS A 148 -1.81 -4.16 6.42
CA LYS A 148 -2.17 -2.74 6.59
C LYS A 148 -2.39 -2.02 5.25
N PRO A 149 -1.43 -2.03 4.29
CA PRO A 149 -1.65 -1.46 2.96
C PRO A 149 -2.80 -2.13 2.19
N LEU A 150 -3.02 -3.44 2.36
CA LEU A 150 -4.14 -4.14 1.71
C LEU A 150 -5.50 -3.61 2.16
N ILE A 151 -5.70 -3.41 3.47
CA ILE A 151 -6.94 -2.86 4.02
C ILE A 151 -7.15 -1.43 3.50
N ASN A 152 -6.09 -0.60 3.49
CA ASN A 152 -6.18 0.75 2.93
C ASN A 152 -6.62 0.72 1.46
N ARG A 153 -6.05 -0.18 0.64
CA ARG A 153 -6.48 -0.33 -0.75
C ARG A 153 -7.95 -0.70 -0.89
N LEU A 154 -8.46 -1.61 -0.05
CA LEU A 154 -9.88 -1.97 -0.05
C LEU A 154 -10.76 -0.77 0.32
N ASN A 155 -10.39 -0.05 1.38
CA ASN A 155 -11.14 1.10 1.87
C ASN A 155 -11.18 2.26 0.86
N TYR A 156 -10.07 2.51 0.17
CA TYR A 156 -9.95 3.59 -0.83
C TYR A 156 -10.22 3.13 -2.26
N ARG A 157 -10.62 1.86 -2.46
CA ARG A 157 -10.87 1.24 -3.78
C ARG A 157 -9.68 1.38 -4.75
N ILE A 158 -8.46 1.29 -4.23
CA ILE A 158 -7.23 1.31 -5.01
C ILE A 158 -6.95 -0.09 -5.56
N HIS A 159 -6.86 -0.19 -6.88
CA HIS A 159 -6.67 -1.45 -7.58
C HIS A 159 -5.22 -1.60 -8.04
N ILE A 160 -4.53 -2.62 -7.51
CA ILE A 160 -3.17 -2.99 -7.91
C ILE A 160 -3.20 -4.43 -8.39
N ARG A 161 -2.71 -4.66 -9.60
CA ARG A 161 -2.63 -6.01 -10.18
C ARG A 161 -1.53 -6.79 -9.45
N ASN A 162 -1.87 -7.96 -8.94
CA ASN A 162 -0.86 -8.91 -8.44
C ASN A 162 -0.24 -9.65 -9.64
N PRO A 163 1.04 -9.40 -9.98
CA PRO A 163 1.68 -10.04 -11.13
C PRO A 163 1.85 -11.56 -10.94
N LEU A 164 1.95 -12.04 -9.71
CA LEU A 164 2.22 -13.44 -9.37
C LEU A 164 0.94 -14.28 -9.23
N LEU A 165 -0.24 -13.67 -9.37
CA LEU A 165 -1.50 -14.32 -9.04
C LEU A 165 -1.73 -15.61 -9.84
N GLU A 166 -1.45 -15.59 -11.14
CA GLU A 166 -1.68 -16.74 -12.01
C GLU A 166 -0.67 -17.85 -11.76
N ASP A 167 0.59 -17.50 -11.47
CA ASP A 167 1.63 -18.47 -11.13
C ASP A 167 1.31 -19.19 -9.82
N ILE A 168 0.91 -18.45 -8.77
CA ILE A 168 0.52 -19.01 -7.47
C ILE A 168 -0.69 -19.95 -7.62
N LYS A 169 -1.71 -19.55 -8.41
CA LYS A 169 -2.88 -20.41 -8.67
C LYS A 169 -2.48 -21.70 -9.38
N ALA A 170 -1.59 -21.62 -10.38
CA ALA A 170 -1.14 -22.78 -11.13
C ALA A 170 -0.38 -23.76 -10.23
N GLU A 171 0.50 -23.25 -9.35
CA GLU A 171 1.25 -24.07 -8.41
C GLU A 171 0.34 -24.76 -7.38
N LEU A 172 -0.55 -24.00 -6.73
CA LEU A 172 -1.51 -24.57 -5.76
C LEU A 172 -2.47 -25.57 -6.39
N ALA A 173 -2.93 -25.34 -7.62
CA ALA A 173 -3.75 -26.31 -8.35
C ALA A 173 -2.99 -27.60 -8.68
N SER A 174 -1.67 -27.53 -8.91
CA SER A 174 -0.84 -28.71 -9.10
C SER A 174 -0.61 -29.48 -7.80
N ASN A 175 -0.35 -28.78 -6.69
CA ASN A 175 -0.11 -29.39 -5.37
C ASN A 175 -1.37 -29.99 -4.74
N ASN A 176 -2.53 -29.35 -4.90
CA ASN A 176 -3.80 -29.90 -4.45
C ASN A 176 -4.11 -31.22 -5.18
N ARG A 177 -3.82 -31.34 -6.48
CA ARG A 177 -3.99 -32.62 -7.20
C ARG A 177 -3.13 -33.76 -6.65
N HIS A 178 -2.02 -33.48 -5.96
CA HIS A 178 -1.22 -34.50 -5.28
C HIS A 178 -1.73 -34.84 -3.87
N LYS A 179 -2.23 -33.87 -3.11
CA LYS A 179 -2.87 -34.13 -1.81
C LYS A 179 -4.19 -34.91 -1.95
N TRP A 180 -5.04 -34.59 -2.93
CA TRP A 180 -6.31 -35.30 -3.17
C TRP A 180 -6.15 -36.71 -3.79
N ARG A 181 -4.97 -37.06 -4.33
CA ARG A 181 -4.68 -38.42 -4.84
C ARG A 181 -4.17 -39.39 -3.77
N LYS A 182 -3.72 -38.89 -2.62
CA LYS A 182 -3.24 -39.72 -1.50
C LYS A 182 -4.32 -40.01 -0.43
N SER A 183 -5.53 -39.48 -0.62
CA SER A 183 -6.70 -39.74 0.25
C SER A 183 -7.80 -40.54 -0.47
N ARG A 184 -7.44 -41.37 -1.45
CA ARG A 184 -8.31 -42.39 -2.05
C ARG A 184 -7.68 -43.76 -1.91
#